data_AF-A0A954GW04-F1
#
_entry.id   AF-A0A954GW04-F1
#
_cell.length_a   1.000
_cell.length_b   1.000
_cell.length_c   1.000
_cell.angle_alpha   90.00
_cell.angle_beta   90.00
_cell.angle_gamma   90.00
#
_symmetry.space_group_name_H-M   'P 1'
#
loop_
_entity.id
_entity.type
_entity.pdbx_description
1 polymer ?
#
loop_
_entity_poly.entity_id
_entity_poly.type
_entity_poly.pdbx_seq_one_letter_code
_entity_poly.pdbx_strand_id
1 'polypeptide(L)'
;MPDGEIVRMKNRLAGPPVSWRTCQLNRRPPKLDQMKWQMQWNPFRQCSWPPEDVAIERFRTHVKDHALKLLGQDLARSEKFSTSLKDGLDIRETLRNWHTGDLYVKVFPPTRGSLDCVVMLFDSPADPRDYPWRITWHAEHHDESTLSFYATHFGEEIVGPGIAMASYGGAMFLFPPRDIPNVWHDPRFDYADTLE
;
A
#
# COMPACT_ATOMS: atom_id res chain seq x y z
N MET A 1 -9.95 19.88 -40.82
CA MET A 1 -9.21 19.20 -41.91
C MET A 1 -8.74 20.26 -42.91
N PRO A 2 -7.90 19.98 -43.92
CA PRO A 2 -7.48 20.94 -44.97
C PRO A 2 -8.63 21.71 -45.66
N ASP A 3 -9.85 21.24 -45.45
CA ASP A 3 -11.17 21.62 -45.95
C ASP A 3 -11.91 22.59 -45.00
N GLY A 4 -11.32 22.96 -43.85
CA GLY A 4 -11.95 23.81 -42.84
C GLY A 4 -12.98 23.11 -41.94
N GLU A 5 -13.22 21.82 -42.16
CA GLU A 5 -14.21 21.05 -41.40
C GLU A 5 -13.75 20.81 -39.95
N ILE A 6 -14.58 21.24 -38.99
CA ILE A 6 -14.37 21.05 -37.55
C ILE A 6 -14.92 19.67 -37.18
N VAL A 7 -14.03 18.69 -37.03
CA VAL A 7 -14.39 17.33 -36.65
C VAL A 7 -14.25 17.16 -35.15
N ARG A 8 -15.28 16.64 -34.48
CA ARG A 8 -15.26 16.39 -33.03
C ARG A 8 -14.34 15.20 -32.74
N MET A 9 -13.18 15.46 -32.14
CA MET A 9 -12.22 14.42 -31.78
C MET A 9 -12.83 13.47 -30.74
N LYS A 10 -12.97 12.18 -31.07
CA LYS A 10 -13.46 11.15 -30.15
C LYS A 10 -12.28 10.43 -29.51
N ASN A 11 -12.09 10.61 -28.21
CA ASN A 11 -11.09 9.86 -27.46
C ASN A 11 -11.48 8.37 -27.44
N ARG A 12 -10.68 7.51 -28.10
CA ARG A 12 -10.87 6.05 -28.12
C ARG A 12 -10.40 5.35 -26.85
N LEU A 13 -9.73 6.08 -25.96
CA LEU A 13 -9.23 5.64 -24.65
C LEU A 13 -9.87 6.51 -23.55
N ALA A 14 -11.21 6.64 -23.55
CA ALA A 14 -11.93 7.51 -22.63
C ALA A 14 -11.83 7.10 -21.14
N GLY A 15 -11.09 6.03 -20.83
CA GLY A 15 -11.02 5.46 -19.50
C GLY A 15 -12.35 4.83 -19.06
N PRO A 16 -12.41 4.29 -17.83
CA PRO A 16 -13.67 3.87 -17.24
C PRO A 16 -14.62 5.08 -17.09
N PRO A 17 -15.95 4.86 -17.19
CA PRO A 17 -16.92 5.95 -17.13
C PRO A 17 -16.86 6.68 -15.79
N VAL A 18 -16.59 7.98 -15.84
CA VAL A 18 -16.60 8.85 -14.65
C VAL A 18 -18.04 9.28 -14.37
N SER A 19 -18.50 9.09 -13.15
CA SER A 19 -19.80 9.59 -12.67
C SER A 19 -19.58 10.68 -11.65
N TRP A 20 -20.32 11.79 -11.78
CA TRP A 20 -20.41 12.77 -10.71
C TRP A 20 -21.10 12.10 -9.52
N ARG A 21 -20.47 12.20 -8.34
CA ARG A 21 -21.03 11.70 -7.08
C ARG A 21 -21.04 12.82 -6.06
N THR A 22 -22.10 12.90 -5.28
CA THR A 22 -22.16 13.81 -4.13
C THR A 22 -21.21 13.29 -3.07
N CYS A 23 -20.18 14.07 -2.74
CA CYS A 23 -19.27 13.77 -1.64
C CYS A 23 -19.66 14.62 -0.43
N GLN A 24 -20.05 13.98 0.67
CA GLN A 24 -20.26 14.68 1.93
C GLN A 24 -18.90 14.86 2.62
N LEU A 25 -18.44 16.10 2.70
CA LEU A 25 -17.22 16.45 3.41
C LEU A 25 -17.54 16.76 4.87
N ASN A 26 -16.96 15.99 5.78
CA ASN A 26 -16.99 16.32 7.20
C ASN A 26 -16.07 17.52 7.44
N ARG A 27 -16.61 18.58 8.04
CA ARG A 27 -15.81 19.75 8.43
C ARG A 27 -15.01 19.41 9.66
N ARG A 28 -13.83 20.02 9.78
CA ARG A 28 -13.05 19.94 11.03
C ARG A 28 -13.88 20.51 12.19
N PRO A 29 -13.83 19.87 13.37
CA PRO A 29 -14.55 20.33 14.55
C PRO A 29 -14.06 21.73 14.99
N PRO A 30 -14.91 22.54 15.66
CA PRO A 30 -14.49 23.82 16.23
C PRO A 30 -13.30 23.67 17.19
N LYS A 31 -12.41 24.66 17.24
CA LYS A 31 -11.21 24.63 18.12
C LYS A 31 -11.55 24.42 19.59
N LEU A 32 -12.66 25.00 20.06
CA LEU A 32 -13.13 24.84 21.45
C LEU A 32 -13.42 23.37 21.79
N ASP A 33 -14.03 22.63 20.87
CA ASP A 33 -14.34 21.22 21.06
C ASP A 33 -13.07 20.37 21.05
N GLN A 34 -12.15 20.66 20.13
CA GLN A 34 -10.83 19.99 20.08
C GLN A 34 -10.07 20.17 21.39
N MET A 35 -10.01 21.39 21.93
CA MET A 35 -9.35 21.67 23.22
C MET A 35 -10.01 20.91 24.37
N LYS A 36 -11.34 20.86 24.39
CA LYS A 36 -12.09 20.10 25.41
C LYS A 36 -11.77 18.61 25.34
N TRP A 37 -11.75 18.02 24.15
CA TRP A 37 -11.43 16.60 23.98
C TRP A 37 -9.97 16.29 24.31
N GLN A 38 -9.05 17.18 23.95
CA GLN A 38 -7.64 17.05 24.30
C GLN A 38 -7.43 17.02 25.81
N MET A 39 -8.14 17.88 26.57
CA MET A 39 -8.10 17.86 28.05
C MET A 39 -8.68 16.59 28.67
N GLN A 40 -9.59 15.91 27.96
CA GLN A 40 -10.24 14.67 28.40
C GLN A 40 -9.48 13.40 27.93
N TRP A 41 -8.42 13.57 27.13
CA TRP A 41 -7.69 12.45 26.55
C TRP A 41 -6.97 11.64 27.63
N ASN A 42 -7.11 10.32 27.57
CA ASN A 42 -6.36 9.40 28.42
C ASN A 42 -5.17 8.81 27.62
N PRO A 43 -3.93 9.22 27.91
CA PRO A 43 -2.75 8.74 27.17
C PRO A 43 -2.40 7.28 27.45
N PHE A 44 -3.00 6.64 28.45
CA PHE A 44 -2.67 5.27 28.85
C PHE A 44 -3.62 4.21 28.29
N ARG A 45 -4.65 4.59 27.55
CA ARG A 45 -5.68 3.68 27.01
C ARG A 45 -5.96 4.00 25.55
N GLN A 46 -5.05 3.58 24.69
CA GLN A 46 -5.14 3.74 23.24
C GLN A 46 -5.39 2.40 22.56
N CYS A 47 -6.23 2.42 21.53
CA CYS A 47 -6.52 1.29 20.66
C CYS A 47 -6.65 1.79 19.22
N SER A 48 -6.60 0.86 18.26
CA SER A 48 -6.90 1.17 16.86
C SER A 48 -8.37 1.55 16.71
N TRP A 49 -8.66 2.42 15.73
CA TRP A 49 -10.02 2.71 15.33
C TRP A 49 -10.47 1.64 14.34
N PRO A 50 -11.50 0.81 14.64
CA PRO A 50 -11.78 -0.40 13.85
C PRO A 50 -12.00 -0.17 12.35
N PRO A 51 -12.69 0.91 11.91
CA PRO A 51 -12.81 1.22 10.49
C PRO A 51 -11.47 1.50 9.80
N GLU A 52 -10.53 2.14 10.49
CA GLU A 52 -9.18 2.42 9.97
C GLU A 52 -8.36 1.14 9.89
N ASP A 53 -8.50 0.27 10.89
CA ASP A 53 -7.83 -1.02 10.92
C ASP A 53 -8.24 -1.91 9.73
N VAL A 54 -9.54 -1.96 9.41
CA VAL A 54 -10.01 -2.66 8.20
C VAL A 54 -9.47 -2.01 6.92
N ALA A 55 -9.34 -0.68 6.88
CA ALA A 55 -8.85 0.03 5.71
C ALA A 55 -7.36 -0.23 5.46
N ILE A 56 -6.53 -0.17 6.50
CA ILE A 56 -5.09 -0.38 6.40
C ILE A 56 -4.76 -1.84 6.04
N GLU A 57 -5.51 -2.81 6.57
CA GLU A 57 -5.33 -4.22 6.22
C GLU A 57 -5.72 -4.55 4.77
N ARG A 58 -6.77 -3.89 4.26
CA ARG A 58 -7.12 -3.96 2.83
C ARG A 58 -6.02 -3.35 1.97
N PHE A 59 -5.45 -2.23 2.39
CA PHE A 59 -4.34 -1.60 1.69
C PHE A 59 -3.10 -2.51 1.67
N ARG A 60 -2.73 -3.10 2.81
CA ARG A 60 -1.66 -4.11 2.91
C ARG A 60 -1.87 -5.28 1.97
N THR A 61 -3.09 -5.83 1.93
CA THR A 61 -3.45 -6.94 1.05
C THR A 61 -3.29 -6.55 -0.42
N HIS A 62 -3.75 -5.35 -0.79
CA HIS A 62 -3.59 -4.84 -2.14
C HIS A 62 -2.11 -4.70 -2.55
N VAL A 63 -1.27 -4.15 -1.67
CA VAL A 63 0.17 -4.00 -1.92
C VAL A 63 0.85 -5.36 -2.06
N LYS A 64 0.53 -6.31 -1.18
CA LYS A 64 1.03 -7.70 -1.25
C LYS A 64 0.65 -8.36 -2.58
N ASP A 65 -0.61 -8.30 -2.98
CA ASP A 65 -1.08 -8.90 -4.22
C ASP A 65 -0.43 -8.26 -5.44
N HIS A 66 -0.18 -6.95 -5.39
CA HIS A 66 0.52 -6.27 -6.46
C HIS A 66 1.99 -6.70 -6.54
N ALA A 67 2.69 -6.81 -5.41
CA ALA A 67 4.06 -7.27 -5.35
C ALA A 67 4.21 -8.72 -5.86
N LEU A 68 3.31 -9.62 -5.47
CA LEU A 68 3.30 -11.00 -5.97
C LEU A 68 3.11 -11.08 -7.50
N LYS A 69 2.28 -10.19 -8.07
CA LYS A 69 2.10 -10.10 -9.52
C LYS A 69 3.36 -9.61 -10.23
N LEU A 70 4.06 -8.62 -9.67
CA LEU A 70 5.31 -8.11 -10.23
C LEU A 70 6.41 -9.17 -10.21
N LEU A 71 6.58 -9.88 -9.09
CA LEU A 71 7.51 -11.01 -8.99
C LEU A 71 7.19 -12.12 -10.02
N GLY A 72 5.91 -12.37 -10.29
CA GLY A 72 5.49 -13.32 -11.33
C GLY A 72 5.83 -12.85 -12.74
N GLN A 73 5.81 -11.55 -13.02
CA GLN A 73 6.17 -10.98 -14.33
C GLN A 73 7.67 -11.07 -14.61
N ASP A 74 8.53 -10.88 -13.60
CA ASP A 74 9.98 -10.99 -13.78
C ASP A 74 10.43 -12.43 -14.09
N LEU A 75 9.66 -13.42 -13.65
CA LEU A 75 9.90 -14.83 -13.96
C LEU A 75 9.40 -15.26 -15.34
N ALA A 76 8.80 -14.34 -16.12
CA ALA A 76 8.26 -14.65 -17.43
C ALA A 76 9.34 -15.17 -18.38
N ARG A 77 9.07 -16.31 -19.01
CA ARG A 77 9.95 -16.92 -20.02
C ARG A 77 9.28 -16.87 -21.39
N SER A 78 10.11 -16.72 -22.42
CA SER A 78 9.67 -16.87 -23.81
C SER A 78 10.06 -18.25 -24.32
N GLU A 79 9.11 -18.96 -24.91
CA GLU A 79 9.31 -20.25 -25.55
C GLU A 79 8.80 -20.21 -26.99
N LYS A 80 9.40 -21.02 -27.88
CA LYS A 80 8.92 -21.14 -29.26
C LYS A 80 7.53 -21.80 -29.27
N PHE A 81 6.61 -21.20 -30.03
CA PHE A 81 5.27 -21.73 -30.22
C PHE A 81 5.34 -23.14 -30.80
N SER A 82 4.64 -24.07 -30.17
CA SER A 82 4.52 -25.45 -30.61
C SER A 82 3.06 -25.84 -30.77
N THR A 83 2.34 -26.01 -29.66
CA THR A 83 0.97 -26.52 -29.65
C THR A 83 -0.02 -25.64 -28.89
N SER A 84 0.45 -24.70 -28.08
CA SER A 84 -0.39 -23.86 -27.22
C SER A 84 0.13 -22.44 -27.14
N LEU A 85 -0.80 -21.48 -27.02
CA LEU A 85 -0.49 -20.07 -26.78
C LEU A 85 -0.01 -19.78 -25.35
N LYS A 86 0.00 -20.79 -24.45
CA LYS A 86 0.42 -20.66 -23.05
C LYS A 86 -0.31 -19.48 -22.39
N ASP A 87 0.43 -18.49 -21.89
CA ASP A 87 -0.13 -17.31 -21.25
C ASP A 87 -0.23 -16.09 -22.18
N GLY A 88 0.14 -16.24 -23.46
CA GLY A 88 -0.02 -15.21 -24.49
C GLY A 88 1.15 -15.16 -25.47
N LEU A 89 0.98 -14.39 -26.55
CA LEU A 89 2.02 -14.17 -27.56
C LEU A 89 3.08 -13.18 -27.05
N ASP A 90 4.36 -13.54 -27.14
CA ASP A 90 5.44 -12.57 -26.96
C ASP A 90 5.68 -11.83 -28.29
N ILE A 91 4.99 -10.70 -28.46
CA ILE A 91 5.14 -9.86 -29.65
C ILE A 91 6.57 -9.36 -29.82
N ARG A 92 7.28 -9.05 -28.72
CA ARG A 92 8.64 -8.49 -28.81
C ARG A 92 9.62 -9.54 -29.30
N GLU A 93 9.57 -10.73 -28.73
CA GLU A 93 10.47 -11.82 -29.10
C GLU A 93 10.10 -12.42 -30.48
N THR A 94 8.81 -12.44 -30.82
CA THR A 94 8.34 -12.78 -32.17
C THR A 94 8.83 -11.77 -33.22
N LEU A 95 8.76 -10.47 -32.95
CA LEU A 95 9.27 -9.45 -33.88
C LEU A 95 10.80 -9.49 -33.99
N ARG A 96 11.52 -9.78 -32.91
CA ARG A 96 12.98 -9.94 -32.93
C ARG A 96 13.41 -11.10 -33.83
N ASN A 97 12.69 -12.22 -33.78
CA ASN A 97 12.95 -13.40 -34.59
C ASN A 97 12.07 -13.46 -35.85
N TRP A 98 11.53 -12.32 -36.31
CA TRP A 98 10.61 -12.30 -37.45
C TRP A 98 11.18 -12.95 -38.72
N HIS A 99 12.50 -12.84 -38.88
CA HIS A 99 13.24 -13.43 -40.00
C HIS A 99 13.21 -14.97 -40.04
N THR A 100 12.97 -15.65 -38.91
CA THR A 100 12.88 -17.12 -38.87
C THR A 100 11.46 -17.62 -39.15
N GLY A 101 10.45 -16.74 -39.13
CA GLY A 101 9.04 -17.10 -39.25
C GLY A 101 8.46 -17.82 -38.01
N ASP A 102 9.22 -17.87 -36.92
CA ASP A 102 8.81 -18.52 -35.68
C ASP A 102 8.01 -17.57 -34.78
N LEU A 103 6.94 -18.09 -34.18
CA LEU A 103 6.17 -17.40 -33.15
C LEU A 103 6.69 -17.75 -31.76
N TYR A 104 6.68 -16.79 -30.85
CA TYR A 104 7.11 -16.98 -29.46
C TYR A 104 5.94 -16.70 -28.50
N VAL A 105 5.81 -17.53 -27.48
CA VAL A 105 4.77 -17.43 -26.44
C VAL A 105 5.40 -17.20 -25.08
N LYS A 106 4.69 -16.46 -24.23
CA LYS A 106 5.05 -16.23 -22.84
C LYS A 106 4.54 -17.34 -21.95
N VAL A 107 5.39 -17.75 -21.02
CA VAL A 107 5.06 -18.64 -19.91
C VAL A 107 5.36 -17.89 -18.62
N PHE A 108 4.33 -17.63 -17.83
CA PHE A 108 4.45 -17.16 -16.46
C PHE A 108 4.45 -18.40 -15.54
N PRO A 109 5.61 -18.81 -15.01
CA PRO A 109 5.62 -19.89 -14.04
C PRO A 109 4.77 -19.48 -12.82
N PRO A 110 4.07 -20.42 -12.16
CA PRO A 110 3.32 -20.10 -10.97
C PRO A 110 4.25 -19.47 -9.94
N THR A 111 3.85 -18.31 -9.40
CA THR A 111 4.61 -17.62 -8.35
C THR A 111 4.77 -18.58 -7.17
N ARG A 112 5.99 -19.05 -6.92
CA ARG A 112 6.32 -19.89 -5.77
C ARG A 112 6.79 -19.00 -4.63
N GLY A 113 5.94 -18.80 -3.63
CA GLY A 113 6.29 -18.10 -2.40
C GLY A 113 5.09 -17.38 -1.78
N SER A 114 5.06 -17.30 -0.45
CA SER A 114 4.20 -16.39 0.29
C SER A 114 5.00 -15.14 0.68
N LEU A 115 4.35 -13.97 0.59
CA LEU A 115 4.86 -12.76 1.22
C LEU A 115 4.21 -12.65 2.59
N ASP A 116 5.02 -12.81 3.63
CA ASP A 116 4.55 -12.82 5.02
C ASP A 116 4.75 -11.45 5.67
N CYS A 117 5.80 -10.72 5.29
CA CYS A 117 6.11 -9.39 5.81
C CYS A 117 5.98 -8.35 4.69
N VAL A 118 5.28 -7.25 4.97
CA VAL A 118 5.15 -6.10 4.07
C VAL A 118 5.62 -4.86 4.82
N VAL A 119 6.66 -4.20 4.31
CA VAL A 119 7.15 -2.91 4.83
C VAL A 119 6.75 -1.81 3.86
N MET A 120 6.06 -0.80 4.38
CA MET A 120 5.62 0.36 3.62
C MET A 120 6.23 1.61 4.27
N LEU A 121 7.05 2.33 3.50
CA LEU A 121 7.62 3.61 3.90
C LEU A 121 6.91 4.70 3.10
N PHE A 122 6.18 5.56 3.79
CA PHE A 122 5.45 6.67 3.18
C PHE A 122 6.31 7.93 3.12
N ASP A 123 7.18 8.11 4.12
CA ASP A 123 8.18 9.17 4.16
C ASP A 123 9.59 8.58 4.28
N SER A 124 10.51 9.02 3.43
CA SER A 124 11.89 8.53 3.40
C SER A 124 12.82 9.53 2.69
N PRO A 125 13.85 10.08 3.37
CA PRO A 125 14.21 9.84 4.77
C PRO A 125 13.21 10.50 5.74
N ALA A 126 12.94 9.85 6.87
CA ALA A 126 12.00 10.33 7.88
C ALA A 126 12.76 10.92 9.08
N ASP A 127 12.43 12.16 9.49
CA ASP A 127 13.03 12.79 10.68
C ASP A 127 12.43 12.18 11.97
N PRO A 128 13.26 11.65 12.88
CA PRO A 128 12.84 11.18 14.20
C PRO A 128 11.96 12.15 15.00
N ARG A 129 12.14 13.46 14.81
CA ARG A 129 11.43 14.53 15.51
C ARG A 129 9.99 14.66 15.06
N ASP A 130 9.72 14.41 13.78
CA ASP A 130 8.38 14.46 13.21
C ASP A 130 7.59 13.18 13.52
N TYR A 131 8.31 12.07 13.72
CA TYR A 131 7.72 10.75 14.01
C TYR A 131 8.13 10.17 15.38
N PRO A 132 7.74 10.83 16.49
CA PRO A 132 8.10 10.38 17.84
C PRO A 132 7.29 9.15 18.28
N TRP A 133 6.14 8.86 17.66
CA TRP A 133 5.29 7.76 18.08
C TRP A 133 5.69 6.47 17.39
N ARG A 134 6.34 5.57 18.14
CA ARG A 134 6.86 4.29 17.64
C ARG A 134 6.38 3.16 18.50
N ILE A 135 5.65 2.22 17.92
CA ILE A 135 5.07 1.11 18.67
C ILE A 135 4.88 -0.13 17.80
N THR A 136 4.83 -1.28 18.47
CA THR A 136 4.38 -2.55 17.90
C THR A 136 3.03 -2.89 18.50
N TRP A 137 2.03 -3.08 17.66
CA TRP A 137 0.68 -3.55 17.98
C TRP A 137 0.52 -5.00 17.53
N HIS A 138 -0.11 -5.78 18.38
CA HIS A 138 -0.36 -7.19 18.14
C HIS A 138 -1.81 -7.37 17.67
N ALA A 139 -2.01 -8.29 16.74
CA ALA A 139 -3.33 -8.63 16.23
C ALA A 139 -4.25 -9.12 17.37
N GLU A 140 -5.45 -8.54 17.47
CA GLU A 140 -6.50 -8.96 18.38
C GLU A 140 -7.51 -9.88 17.67
N HIS A 141 -7.64 -9.74 16.35
CA HIS A 141 -8.55 -10.54 15.51
C HIS A 141 -7.80 -11.41 14.49
N HIS A 142 -8.49 -12.45 13.98
CA HIS A 142 -7.90 -13.46 13.08
C HIS A 142 -7.34 -12.87 11.77
N ASP A 143 -7.95 -11.80 11.27
CA ASP A 143 -7.59 -11.21 9.96
C ASP A 143 -6.63 -10.02 10.09
N GLU A 144 -6.17 -9.72 11.30
CA GLU A 144 -5.22 -8.64 11.60
C GLU A 144 -3.76 -9.15 11.53
N SER A 145 -2.86 -8.25 11.14
CA SER A 145 -1.42 -8.50 11.20
C SER A 145 -0.80 -7.97 12.49
N THR A 146 0.35 -8.51 12.85
CA THR A 146 1.21 -7.82 13.80
C THR A 146 1.81 -6.60 13.11
N LEU A 147 1.56 -5.42 13.66
CA LEU A 147 1.87 -4.14 13.06
C LEU A 147 2.99 -3.45 13.86
N SER A 148 4.07 -3.03 13.22
CA SER A 148 5.06 -2.13 13.83
C SER A 148 5.20 -0.88 13.00
N PHE A 149 5.08 0.29 13.60
CA PHE A 149 5.04 1.55 12.86
C PHE A 149 5.70 2.70 13.60
N TYR A 150 6.04 3.72 12.82
CA TYR A 150 6.37 5.05 13.31
C TYR A 150 5.42 6.08 12.69
N ALA A 151 4.97 7.02 13.51
CA ALA A 151 3.93 7.98 13.16
C ALA A 151 4.12 9.30 13.94
N THR A 152 3.41 10.34 13.50
CA THR A 152 3.33 11.60 14.22
C THR A 152 2.69 11.41 15.60
N HIS A 153 2.89 12.36 16.50
CA HIS A 153 2.32 12.24 17.84
C HIS A 153 0.78 12.31 17.79
N PHE A 154 0.09 11.24 18.21
CA PHE A 154 -1.37 11.15 18.17
C PHE A 154 -2.08 12.29 18.92
N GLY A 155 -1.46 12.85 19.96
CA GLY A 155 -2.04 13.97 20.74
C GLY A 155 -2.06 15.32 20.01
N GLU A 156 -1.48 15.44 18.82
CA GLU A 156 -1.45 16.68 18.05
C GLU A 156 -2.76 16.96 17.30
N GLU A 157 -3.45 15.93 16.80
CA GLU A 157 -4.66 16.09 16.00
C GLU A 157 -5.84 15.30 16.60
N ILE A 158 -6.64 15.98 17.42
CA ILE A 158 -7.87 15.43 17.98
C ILE A 158 -9.04 15.70 17.04
N VAL A 159 -9.58 14.65 16.42
CA VAL A 159 -10.62 14.74 15.38
C VAL A 159 -12.03 14.50 15.93
N GLY A 160 -12.15 13.96 17.14
CA GLY A 160 -13.42 13.70 17.79
C GLY A 160 -13.29 13.35 19.28
N PRO A 161 -14.42 13.15 19.99
CA PRO A 161 -14.40 12.74 21.38
C PRO A 161 -13.71 11.38 21.52
N GLY A 162 -12.54 11.34 22.16
CA GLY A 162 -11.76 10.11 22.32
C GLY A 162 -11.17 9.55 21.02
N ILE A 163 -11.11 10.35 19.94
CA ILE A 163 -10.49 9.96 18.68
C ILE A 163 -9.38 10.95 18.34
N ALA A 164 -8.16 10.42 18.30
CA ALA A 164 -6.96 11.10 17.86
C ALA A 164 -6.51 10.55 16.51
N MET A 165 -5.92 11.41 15.68
CA MET A 165 -5.37 11.04 14.40
C MET A 165 -3.85 11.20 14.44
N ALA A 166 -3.15 10.23 13.85
CA ALA A 166 -1.73 10.29 13.60
C ALA A 166 -1.47 9.93 12.15
N SER A 167 -0.38 10.46 11.59
CA SER A 167 0.05 10.14 10.23
C SER A 167 1.22 9.17 10.28
N TYR A 168 1.09 8.02 9.61
CA TYR A 168 2.18 7.05 9.49
C TYR A 168 3.30 7.62 8.63
N GLY A 169 4.53 7.58 9.14
CA GLY A 169 5.73 7.75 8.30
C GLY A 169 6.12 6.42 7.65
N GLY A 170 5.88 5.31 8.35
CA GLY A 170 6.03 3.97 7.79
C GLY A 170 5.53 2.90 8.73
N ALA A 171 5.24 1.73 8.16
CA ALA A 171 4.65 0.60 8.86
C ALA A 171 5.08 -0.74 8.27
N MET A 172 5.33 -1.70 9.15
CA MET A 172 5.60 -3.10 8.87
C MET A 172 4.41 -3.94 9.31
N PHE A 173 3.92 -4.79 8.42
CA PHE A 173 2.80 -5.70 8.64
C PHE A 173 3.31 -7.13 8.51
N LEU A 174 3.06 -7.95 9.53
CA LEU A 174 3.43 -9.35 9.56
C LEU A 174 2.19 -10.24 9.60
N PHE A 175 1.99 -11.03 8.54
CA PHE A 175 0.86 -11.93 8.39
C PHE A 175 1.26 -13.30 7.81
N PRO A 176 0.91 -14.44 8.44
CA PRO A 176 0.06 -14.57 9.63
C PRO A 176 0.64 -13.86 10.88
N PRO A 177 -0.21 -13.36 11.80
CA PRO A 177 0.28 -12.62 12.95
C PRO A 177 1.19 -13.51 13.80
N ARG A 178 2.33 -12.95 14.19
CA ARG A 178 3.30 -13.58 15.08
C ARG A 178 3.59 -12.64 16.23
N ASP A 179 3.78 -13.23 17.40
CA ASP A 179 4.30 -12.47 18.52
C ASP A 179 5.78 -12.17 18.26
N ILE A 180 6.10 -10.89 18.16
CA ILE A 180 7.46 -10.40 17.95
C ILE A 180 7.78 -9.39 19.06
N PRO A 181 9.04 -9.33 19.52
CA PRO A 181 9.43 -8.28 20.44
C PRO A 181 9.21 -6.91 19.80
N ASN A 182 9.01 -5.90 20.66
CA ASN A 182 8.95 -4.51 20.21
C ASN A 182 10.26 -4.15 19.51
N VAL A 183 10.19 -4.00 18.18
CA VAL A 183 11.35 -3.77 17.31
C VAL A 183 12.06 -2.45 17.62
N TRP A 184 11.36 -1.49 18.22
CA TRP A 184 11.89 -0.16 18.53
C TRP A 184 12.81 -0.12 19.75
N HIS A 185 12.80 -1.17 20.56
CA HIS A 185 13.63 -1.30 21.78
C HIS A 185 14.50 -2.55 21.75
N ASP A 186 14.62 -3.20 20.59
CA ASP A 186 15.37 -4.44 20.45
C ASP A 186 16.86 -4.13 20.24
N PRO A 187 17.75 -4.53 21.16
CA PRO A 187 19.18 -4.22 21.09
C PRO A 187 19.87 -4.73 19.83
N ARG A 188 19.26 -5.71 19.15
CA ARG A 188 19.78 -6.23 17.88
C ARG A 188 19.76 -5.17 16.78
N PHE A 189 18.98 -4.11 16.92
CA PHE A 189 18.92 -2.99 15.97
C PHE A 189 19.69 -1.75 16.42
N ASP A 190 20.44 -1.79 17.54
CA ASP A 190 21.23 -0.64 18.02
C ASP A 190 22.31 -0.19 17.04
N TYR A 191 22.70 -1.05 16.09
CA TYR A 191 23.63 -0.71 15.02
C TYR A 191 22.99 0.12 13.89
N ALA A 192 21.67 0.12 13.80
CA ALA A 192 20.92 0.80 12.76
C ALA A 192 20.58 2.21 13.23
N ASP A 193 20.89 3.19 12.40
CA ASP A 193 20.47 4.57 12.59
C ASP A 193 19.38 4.92 11.57
N THR A 194 18.72 6.05 11.81
CA THR A 194 17.78 6.66 10.86
C THR A 194 18.47 6.95 9.53
N LEU A 195 17.70 6.90 8.43
CA LEU A 195 18.20 7.06 7.06
C LEU A 195 18.65 8.50 6.71
N GLU A 196 19.02 9.31 7.71
CA GLU A 196 19.56 10.66 7.54
C GLU A 196 20.94 10.68 6.86
#